data_AF-A0A4R9IN05-F1
#
_entry.id   AF-A0A4R9IN05-F1
#
_cell.length_a   1.000
_cell.length_b   1.000
_cell.length_c   1.000
_cell.angle_alpha   90.00
_cell.angle_beta   90.00
_cell.angle_gamma   90.00
#
_symmetry.space_group_name_H-M   'P 1'
#
loop_
_entity.id
_entity.type
_entity.pdbx_description
1 polymer ?
#
loop_
_entity_poly.entity_id
_entity_poly.type
_entity_poly.pdbx_seq_one_letter_code
_entity_poly.pdbx_strand_id
1 'polypeptide(L)'
;MEPGKPQQNGRHERMHKTLKEETALPPRSSLETQQKAFRDFQKEFNYLRPHEGIQNSFPADHYRKSTRKFPKRIVKASYPTNIMIGEVNDIGNLHFEGHRIFLSSALADEEVGLEEISDRHVKIHFYGVSLGVIDLYTGKLLHFKNPMPSSLPSGSGF
;
A
#
# COMPACT_ATOMS: atom_id res chain seq x y z
N MET A 1 0.02 -10.12 -9.63
CA MET A 1 0.03 -10.47 -8.19
C MET A 1 -1.40 -10.80 -7.82
N GLU A 2 -1.68 -12.02 -7.35
CA GLU A 2 -3.04 -12.36 -6.92
C GLU A 2 -3.39 -11.59 -5.63
N PRO A 3 -4.66 -11.16 -5.44
CA PRO A 3 -5.08 -10.49 -4.23
C PRO A 3 -4.92 -11.40 -3.01
N GLY A 4 -4.46 -10.82 -1.89
CA GLY A 4 -4.24 -11.54 -0.64
C GLY A 4 -5.54 -12.15 -0.12
N LYS A 5 -5.59 -13.47 0.05
CA LYS A 5 -6.75 -14.19 0.60
C LYS A 5 -6.56 -14.43 2.10
N PRO A 6 -7.62 -14.39 2.94
CA PRO A 6 -7.52 -14.63 4.38
C PRO A 6 -6.79 -15.92 4.76
N GLN A 7 -6.90 -16.98 3.94
CA GLN A 7 -6.20 -18.24 4.17
C GLN A 7 -4.66 -18.12 4.12
N GLN A 8 -4.11 -17.05 3.52
CA GLN A 8 -2.67 -16.78 3.48
C GLN A 8 -2.15 -16.15 4.77
N ASN A 9 -3.03 -15.59 5.61
CA ASN A 9 -2.64 -14.92 6.86
C ASN A 9 -2.26 -15.90 7.97
N GLY A 10 -2.75 -17.14 7.93
CA GLY A 10 -2.50 -18.12 9.00
C GLY A 10 -1.02 -18.43 9.24
N ARG A 11 -0.17 -18.35 8.19
CA ARG A 11 1.29 -18.49 8.32
C ARG A 11 1.91 -17.30 9.06
N HIS A 12 1.48 -16.09 8.75
CA HIS A 12 1.95 -14.87 9.42
C HIS A 12 1.50 -14.85 10.88
N GLU A 13 0.23 -15.18 11.13
CA GLU A 13 -0.33 -15.27 12.48
C GLU A 13 0.39 -16.31 13.34
N ARG A 14 0.70 -17.50 12.79
CA ARG A 14 1.46 -18.53 13.51
C ARG A 14 2.88 -18.07 13.83
N MET A 15 3.57 -17.41 12.88
CA MET A 15 4.90 -16.85 13.13
C MET A 15 4.86 -15.81 14.25
N HIS A 16 3.87 -14.91 14.23
CA HIS A 16 3.72 -13.87 15.26
C HIS A 16 3.44 -14.47 16.64
N LYS A 17 2.66 -15.55 16.71
CA LYS A 17 2.42 -16.30 17.94
C LYS A 17 3.73 -16.89 18.49
N THR A 18 4.49 -17.61 17.67
CA THR A 18 5.77 -18.22 18.06
C THR A 18 6.80 -17.18 18.51
N LEU A 19 6.91 -16.06 17.78
CA LEU A 19 7.76 -14.93 18.19
C LEU A 19 7.41 -14.45 19.60
N LYS A 20 6.11 -14.23 19.87
CA LYS A 20 5.64 -13.75 21.16
C LYS A 20 5.92 -14.75 22.29
N GLU A 21 5.65 -16.04 22.05
CA GLU A 21 5.91 -17.12 23.00
C GLU A 21 7.40 -17.24 23.36
N GLU A 22 8.29 -17.17 22.37
CA GLU A 22 9.73 -17.40 22.60
C GLU A 22 10.47 -16.17 23.15
N THR A 23 10.00 -14.96 22.85
CA THR A 23 10.75 -13.74 23.13
C THR A 23 10.08 -12.84 24.17
N ALA A 24 8.77 -12.89 24.33
CA ALA A 24 8.00 -11.89 25.08
C ALA A 24 6.99 -12.48 26.09
N LEU A 25 7.00 -13.79 26.33
CA LEU A 25 6.17 -14.47 27.33
C LEU A 25 7.02 -15.38 28.24
N PRO A 26 7.49 -14.87 29.40
CA PRO A 26 7.36 -13.50 29.88
C PRO A 26 8.28 -12.51 29.13
N PRO A 27 7.99 -11.19 29.17
CA PRO A 27 8.90 -10.18 28.66
C PRO A 27 10.22 -10.21 29.45
N ARG A 28 11.31 -9.81 28.80
CA ARG A 28 12.63 -9.73 29.44
C ARG A 28 12.69 -8.53 30.40
N SER A 29 13.66 -8.57 31.32
CA SER A 29 13.80 -7.61 32.41
C SER A 29 14.21 -6.20 31.98
N SER A 30 14.68 -6.02 30.75
CA SER A 30 15.06 -4.70 30.19
C SER A 30 14.82 -4.63 28.69
N LEU A 31 14.81 -3.42 28.12
CA LEU A 31 14.69 -3.22 26.67
C LEU A 31 15.89 -3.83 25.92
N GLU A 32 17.09 -3.75 26.48
CA GLU A 32 18.31 -4.31 25.88
C GLU A 32 18.24 -5.83 25.80
N THR A 33 17.79 -6.48 26.89
CA THR A 33 17.65 -7.94 26.96
C THR A 33 16.51 -8.43 26.08
N GLN A 34 15.41 -7.68 25.99
CA GLN A 34 14.31 -7.94 25.05
C GLN A 34 14.78 -7.83 23.60
N GLN A 35 15.52 -6.77 23.27
CA GLN A 35 16.05 -6.57 21.93
C GLN A 35 17.07 -7.66 21.55
N LYS A 36 17.87 -8.15 22.51
CA LYS A 36 18.74 -9.31 22.31
C LYS A 36 17.92 -10.57 21.99
N ALA A 37 16.87 -10.85 22.76
CA ALA A 37 15.98 -12.00 22.50
C ALA A 37 15.37 -11.94 21.08
N PHE A 38 14.94 -10.75 20.63
CA PHE A 38 14.44 -10.58 19.26
C PHE A 38 15.52 -10.82 18.19
N ARG A 39 16.76 -10.36 18.41
CA ARG A 39 17.87 -10.61 17.47
C ARG A 39 18.22 -12.09 17.40
N ASP A 40 18.25 -12.77 18.55
CA ASP A 40 18.53 -14.20 18.63
C ASP A 40 17.45 -15.00 17.90
N PHE A 41 16.16 -14.70 18.15
CA PHE A 41 15.05 -15.28 17.41
C PHE A 41 15.15 -15.01 15.90
N GLN A 42 15.45 -13.77 15.49
CA GLN A 42 15.61 -13.43 14.08
C GLN A 42 16.72 -14.25 13.42
N LYS A 43 17.85 -14.46 14.11
CA LYS A 43 18.95 -15.29 13.60
C LYS A 43 18.50 -16.74 13.44
N GLU A 44 17.86 -17.29 14.45
CA GLU A 44 17.40 -18.68 14.44
C GLU A 44 16.34 -18.92 13.36
N PHE A 45 15.30 -18.07 13.33
CA PHE A 45 14.20 -18.15 12.38
C PHE A 45 14.69 -18.07 10.93
N ASN A 46 15.63 -17.16 10.63
CA ASN A 46 16.06 -16.90 9.26
C ASN A 46 17.18 -17.82 8.75
N TYR A 47 17.99 -18.43 9.64
CA TYR A 47 19.19 -19.16 9.24
C TYR A 47 19.34 -20.58 9.82
N LEU A 48 18.55 -20.96 10.83
CA LEU A 48 18.72 -22.24 11.53
C LEU A 48 17.46 -23.13 11.49
N ARG A 49 16.28 -22.54 11.40
CA ARG A 49 15.02 -23.29 11.28
C ARG A 49 14.62 -23.41 9.80
N PRO A 50 14.60 -24.61 9.21
CA PRO A 50 14.01 -24.81 7.89
C PRO A 50 12.48 -24.69 7.97
N HIS A 51 11.85 -24.09 6.96
CA HIS A 51 10.40 -23.87 6.94
C HIS A 51 9.74 -24.63 5.81
N GLU A 52 8.78 -25.49 6.14
CA GLU A 52 8.03 -26.31 5.18
C GLU A 52 7.38 -25.47 4.07
N GLY A 53 6.84 -24.31 4.43
CA GLY A 53 6.20 -23.37 3.49
C GLY A 53 7.15 -22.75 2.45
N ILE A 54 8.46 -22.99 2.54
CA ILE A 54 9.48 -22.67 1.54
C ILE A 54 10.37 -23.91 1.28
N GLN A 55 9.74 -25.10 1.21
CA GLN A 55 10.40 -26.37 0.86
C GLN A 55 11.53 -26.76 1.82
N ASN A 56 11.36 -26.48 3.12
CA ASN A 56 12.38 -26.72 4.15
C ASN A 56 13.70 -25.97 3.91
N SER A 57 13.64 -24.84 3.18
CA SER A 57 14.75 -23.89 3.04
C SER A 57 14.75 -22.89 4.19
N PHE A 58 15.81 -22.06 4.27
CA PHE A 58 15.90 -20.97 5.23
C PHE A 58 15.32 -19.66 4.64
N PRO A 59 14.60 -18.85 5.43
CA PRO A 59 14.06 -17.59 4.93
C PRO A 59 15.12 -16.64 4.38
N ALA A 60 16.34 -16.67 4.92
CA ALA A 60 17.45 -15.85 4.42
C ALA A 60 17.86 -16.17 2.97
N ASP A 61 17.57 -17.37 2.47
CA ASP A 61 17.88 -17.76 1.09
C ASP A 61 16.90 -17.13 0.09
N HIS A 62 15.66 -16.90 0.52
CA HIS A 62 14.56 -16.43 -0.33
C HIS A 62 14.33 -14.92 -0.23
N TYR A 63 14.61 -14.32 0.92
CA TYR A 63 14.28 -12.93 1.20
C TYR A 63 15.54 -12.10 1.44
N ARG A 64 15.63 -10.97 0.74
CA ARG A 64 16.70 -9.98 0.92
C ARG A 64 16.13 -8.66 1.39
N LYS A 65 16.91 -7.93 2.17
CA LYS A 65 16.56 -6.57 2.57
C LYS A 65 16.37 -5.72 1.31
N SER A 66 15.23 -5.01 1.23
CA SER A 66 14.96 -4.09 0.14
C SER A 66 16.05 -3.02 0.07
N THR A 67 16.58 -2.78 -1.14
CA THR A 67 17.52 -1.69 -1.43
C THR A 67 16.82 -0.33 -1.46
N ARG A 68 15.49 -0.32 -1.64
CA ARG A 68 14.68 0.89 -1.65
C ARG A 68 14.64 1.48 -0.25
N LYS A 69 15.23 2.67 -0.10
CA LYS A 69 15.16 3.42 1.16
C LYS A 69 13.73 3.91 1.37
N PHE A 70 13.24 3.77 2.60
CA PHE A 70 11.98 4.39 2.98
C PHE A 70 12.19 5.92 3.06
N PRO A 71 11.39 6.73 2.36
CA PRO A 71 11.57 8.18 2.37
C PRO A 71 11.21 8.75 3.76
N LYS A 72 11.93 9.78 4.21
CA LYS A 72 11.66 10.44 5.50
C LYS A 72 10.33 11.22 5.50
N ARG A 73 9.89 11.65 4.32
CA ARG A 73 8.64 12.38 4.09
C ARG A 73 8.04 11.88 2.78
N ILE A 74 6.76 11.54 2.80
CA ILE A 74 6.00 11.25 1.58
C ILE A 74 5.74 12.60 0.91
N VAL A 75 6.21 12.75 -0.33
CA VAL A 75 5.95 13.95 -1.13
C VAL A 75 4.49 13.89 -1.58
N LYS A 76 3.71 14.94 -1.37
CA LYS A 76 2.32 15.02 -1.86
C LYS A 76 2.28 14.90 -3.39
N ALA A 77 1.16 14.40 -3.92
CA ALA A 77 0.95 14.37 -5.36
C ALA A 77 1.06 15.78 -5.94
N SER A 78 1.71 15.93 -7.09
CA SER A 78 1.80 17.18 -7.82
C SER A 78 1.37 16.91 -9.25
N TYR A 79 0.38 17.66 -9.71
CA TYR A 79 -0.19 17.53 -11.05
C TYR A 79 0.23 18.73 -11.91
N PRO A 80 0.40 18.54 -13.22
CA PRO A 80 0.62 19.65 -14.16
C PRO A 80 -0.49 20.71 -14.08
N THR A 81 -0.18 21.96 -14.41
CA THR A 81 -1.13 23.09 -14.34
C THR A 81 -2.35 22.93 -15.25
N ASN A 82 -2.26 22.10 -16.29
CA ASN A 82 -3.36 21.79 -17.20
C ASN A 82 -4.28 20.67 -16.70
N ILE A 83 -4.07 20.17 -15.47
CA ILE A 83 -4.87 19.13 -14.84
C ILE A 83 -5.62 19.75 -13.67
N MET A 84 -6.93 19.51 -13.61
CA MET A 84 -7.73 19.95 -12.49
C MET A 84 -7.40 19.11 -11.25
N ILE A 85 -7.41 19.72 -10.08
CA ILE A 85 -7.16 19.04 -8.82
C ILE A 85 -8.49 18.90 -8.08
N GLY A 86 -8.83 17.66 -7.71
CA GLY A 86 -9.98 17.34 -6.88
C GLY A 86 -9.53 16.90 -5.49
N GLU A 87 -10.14 17.48 -4.45
CA GLU A 87 -9.92 17.06 -3.07
C GLU A 87 -10.90 15.95 -2.69
N VAL A 88 -10.37 14.88 -2.12
CA VAL A 88 -11.15 13.77 -1.58
C VAL A 88 -11.42 14.02 -0.10
N ASN A 89 -12.68 13.96 0.31
CA ASN A 89 -13.02 14.18 1.71
C ASN A 89 -12.57 13.04 2.64
N ASP A 90 -12.70 13.27 3.94
CA ASP A 90 -12.41 12.35 5.04
C ASP A 90 -13.02 10.94 4.92
N ILE A 91 -14.12 10.80 4.19
CA ILE A 91 -14.82 9.52 3.97
C ILE A 91 -14.41 8.87 2.62
N GLY A 92 -13.65 9.54 1.77
CA GLY A 92 -13.21 9.02 0.47
C GLY A 92 -14.08 9.42 -0.73
N ASN A 93 -14.89 10.48 -0.61
CA ASN A 93 -15.73 11.00 -1.69
C ASN A 93 -15.08 12.21 -2.35
N LEU A 94 -15.14 12.23 -3.69
CA LEU A 94 -14.86 13.39 -4.51
C LEU A 94 -16.18 14.07 -4.90
N HIS A 95 -16.26 15.39 -4.75
CA HIS A 95 -17.36 16.19 -5.29
C HIS A 95 -16.88 16.88 -6.56
N PHE A 96 -17.52 16.58 -7.69
CA PHE A 96 -17.12 17.11 -8.99
C PHE A 96 -18.34 17.24 -9.91
N GLU A 97 -18.49 18.41 -10.57
CA GLU A 97 -19.59 18.71 -11.50
C GLU A 97 -20.99 18.32 -10.97
N GLY A 98 -21.27 18.63 -9.70
CA GLY A 98 -22.56 18.32 -9.06
C GLY A 98 -22.76 16.86 -8.65
N HIS A 99 -21.80 15.98 -8.91
CA HIS A 99 -21.82 14.58 -8.51
C HIS A 99 -20.99 14.33 -7.26
N ARG A 100 -21.51 13.47 -6.38
CA ARG A 100 -20.75 12.87 -5.27
C ARG A 100 -20.30 11.48 -5.68
N ILE A 101 -18.99 11.29 -5.82
CA ILE A 101 -18.38 10.08 -6.35
C ILE A 101 -17.49 9.46 -5.28
N PHE A 102 -17.85 8.27 -4.81
CA PHE A 102 -17.01 7.53 -3.87
C PHE A 102 -15.82 6.90 -4.61
N LEU A 103 -14.60 7.25 -4.22
CA LEU A 103 -13.37 6.69 -4.78
C LEU A 103 -12.88 5.53 -3.92
N SER A 104 -12.46 5.83 -2.69
CA SER A 104 -11.97 4.88 -1.69
C SER A 104 -11.67 5.62 -0.40
N SER A 105 -11.91 5.00 0.74
CA SER A 105 -11.48 5.52 2.05
C SER A 105 -9.95 5.60 2.18
N ALA A 106 -9.20 4.85 1.38
CA ALA A 106 -7.73 4.93 1.36
C ALA A 106 -7.20 6.24 0.75
N LEU A 107 -8.06 7.02 0.09
CA LEU A 107 -7.75 8.33 -0.49
C LEU A 107 -8.32 9.48 0.34
N ALA A 108 -8.75 9.22 1.58
CA ALA A 108 -9.24 10.29 2.44
C ALA A 108 -8.18 11.38 2.65
N ASP A 109 -8.59 12.64 2.51
CA ASP A 109 -7.75 13.84 2.62
C ASP A 109 -6.60 13.93 1.59
N GLU A 110 -6.70 13.16 0.49
CA GLU A 110 -5.74 13.19 -0.62
C GLU A 110 -6.24 14.04 -1.80
N GLU A 111 -5.29 14.51 -2.60
CA GLU A 111 -5.53 15.25 -3.84
C GLU A 111 -5.40 14.33 -5.06
N VAL A 112 -6.41 14.35 -5.93
CA VAL A 112 -6.43 13.59 -7.19
C VAL A 112 -6.40 14.52 -8.39
N GLY A 113 -5.72 14.09 -9.45
CA GLY A 113 -5.70 14.77 -10.74
C GLY A 113 -6.90 14.35 -11.58
N LEU A 114 -7.57 15.32 -12.19
CA LEU A 114 -8.74 15.16 -13.04
C LEU A 114 -8.39 15.61 -14.45
N GLU A 115 -8.27 14.64 -15.35
CA GLU A 115 -7.95 14.84 -16.77
C GLU A 115 -9.23 14.69 -17.58
N GLU A 116 -9.70 15.76 -18.20
CA GLU A 116 -10.80 15.69 -19.16
C GLU A 116 -10.35 14.91 -20.41
N ILE A 117 -11.09 13.86 -20.76
CA ILE A 117 -10.85 13.08 -21.99
C ILE A 117 -11.91 13.41 -23.05
N SER A 118 -13.10 13.81 -22.60
CA SER A 118 -14.23 14.25 -23.42
C SER A 118 -15.21 15.03 -22.56
N ASP A 119 -16.19 15.69 -23.17
CA ASP A 119 -17.28 16.42 -22.48
C ASP A 119 -18.08 15.56 -21.48
N ARG A 120 -17.98 14.22 -21.58
CA ARG A 120 -18.68 13.27 -20.71
C ARG A 120 -17.76 12.54 -19.73
N HIS A 121 -16.46 12.44 -20.02
CA HIS A 121 -15.57 11.52 -19.32
C HIS A 121 -14.33 12.22 -18.77
N VAL A 122 -14.08 12.01 -17.49
CA VAL A 122 -12.92 12.55 -16.76
C VAL A 122 -12.11 11.39 -16.18
N LYS A 123 -10.84 11.28 -16.54
CA LYS A 123 -9.92 10.31 -15.95
C LYS A 123 -9.41 10.82 -14.61
N ILE A 124 -9.41 9.94 -13.61
CA ILE A 124 -8.84 10.25 -12.29
C ILE A 124 -7.43 9.66 -12.20
N HIS A 125 -6.50 10.48 -11.74
CA HIS A 125 -5.12 10.13 -11.48
C HIS A 125 -4.79 10.33 -9.99
N PHE A 126 -4.05 9.40 -9.42
CA PHE A 126 -3.45 9.52 -8.09
C PHE A 126 -1.97 9.21 -8.21
N TYR A 127 -1.12 10.22 -7.97
CA TYR A 127 0.31 10.15 -8.33
C TYR A 127 0.49 9.67 -9.78
N GLY A 128 1.42 8.74 -10.02
CA GLY A 128 1.69 8.16 -11.33
C GLY A 128 0.74 7.04 -11.74
N VAL A 129 -0.49 6.98 -11.19
CA VAL A 129 -1.43 5.88 -11.43
C VAL A 129 -2.83 6.44 -11.77
N SER A 130 -3.44 5.92 -12.83
CA SER A 130 -4.84 6.19 -13.17
C SER A 130 -5.77 5.21 -12.45
N LEU A 131 -6.75 5.75 -11.72
CA LEU A 131 -7.69 4.97 -10.89
C LEU A 131 -8.92 4.51 -11.67
N GLY A 132 -9.41 5.35 -12.59
CA GLY A 132 -10.64 5.09 -13.32
C GLY A 132 -11.11 6.30 -14.12
N VAL A 133 -12.33 6.21 -14.62
CA VAL A 133 -13.00 7.27 -15.39
C VAL A 133 -14.35 7.58 -14.77
N ILE A 134 -14.62 8.85 -14.52
CA ILE A 134 -15.93 9.37 -14.13
C ILE A 134 -16.76 9.56 -15.41
N ASP A 135 -17.99 9.05 -15.41
CA ASP A 135 -19.01 9.42 -16.38
C ASP A 135 -19.86 10.56 -15.81
N LEU A 136 -19.66 11.78 -16.32
CA LEU A 136 -20.33 13.00 -15.86
C LEU A 136 -21.85 13.02 -16.15
N TYR A 137 -22.35 12.14 -17.02
CA TYR A 137 -23.79 12.03 -17.22
C TYR A 137 -24.46 11.21 -16.12
N THR A 138 -23.79 10.15 -15.64
CA THR A 138 -24.36 9.22 -14.66
C THR A 138 -23.84 9.42 -13.25
N GLY A 139 -22.76 10.19 -13.07
CA GLY A 139 -22.03 10.32 -11.81
C GLY A 139 -21.33 9.04 -11.36
N LYS A 140 -21.18 8.04 -12.25
CA LYS A 140 -20.59 6.74 -11.90
C LYS A 140 -19.08 6.72 -12.15
N LEU A 141 -18.37 6.03 -11.27
CA LEU A 141 -16.96 5.71 -11.44
C LEU A 141 -16.79 4.37 -12.16
N LEU A 142 -16.25 4.43 -13.37
CA LEU A 142 -15.82 3.29 -14.17
C LEU A 142 -14.39 2.91 -13.75
N HIS A 143 -14.28 1.89 -12.90
CA HIS A 143 -13.01 1.44 -12.35
C HIS A 143 -12.21 0.63 -13.36
N PHE A 144 -10.89 0.84 -13.41
CA PHE A 144 -10.02 -0.13 -14.06
C PHE A 144 -9.87 -1.37 -13.17
N LYS A 145 -9.91 -2.56 -13.78
CA LYS A 145 -9.69 -3.83 -13.05
C LYS A 145 -8.31 -3.88 -12.37
N ASN A 146 -7.32 -3.22 -12.97
CA ASN A 146 -6.03 -2.93 -12.39
C ASN A 146 -5.72 -1.43 -12.62
N PRO A 147 -5.21 -0.69 -11.63
CA PRO A 147 -4.78 0.69 -11.84
C PRO A 147 -3.69 0.73 -12.92
N MET A 148 -3.83 1.64 -13.88
CA MET A 148 -2.91 1.75 -15.01
C MET A 148 -1.86 2.83 -14.71
N PRO A 149 -0.64 2.76 -15.27
CA PRO A 149 0.29 3.89 -15.20
C PRO A 149 -0.37 5.15 -15.74
N SER A 150 -0.25 6.25 -15.02
CA SER A 150 -0.73 7.55 -15.49
C SER A 150 0.14 8.00 -16.66
N SER A 151 -0.50 8.54 -17.69
CA SER A 151 0.15 9.25 -18.79
C SER A 151 0.64 10.64 -18.39
N LEU A 152 0.26 11.12 -17.20
CA LEU A 152 0.73 12.41 -16.71
C LEU A 152 2.21 12.31 -16.35
N PRO A 153 3.02 13.32 -16.72
CA PRO A 153 4.39 13.40 -16.25
C PRO A 153 4.34 13.50 -14.72
N SER A 154 4.77 12.44 -14.06
CA SER A 154 4.97 12.50 -12.62
C SER A 154 6.15 13.42 -12.37
N GLY A 155 5.93 14.54 -11.68
CA GLY A 155 7.02 15.24 -11.02
C GLY A 155 7.75 14.21 -10.18
N SER A 156 8.98 13.88 -10.56
CA SER A 156 9.74 12.74 -10.07
C SER A 156 9.76 12.74 -8.54
N GLY A 157 8.92 11.89 -7.94
CA GLY A 157 8.72 11.77 -6.51
C GLY A 157 9.08 10.39 -6.00
N PHE A 158 10.17 9.80 -6.51
CA PHE A 158 10.84 8.65 -5.89
C PHE A 158 12.35 8.76 -6.03
#